data_AF-A0A7Y2KI05-F1
#
_entry.id   AF-A0A7Y2KI05-F1
#
_cell.length_a   1.000
_cell.length_b   1.000
_cell.length_c   1.000
_cell.angle_alpha   90.00
_cell.angle_beta   90.00
_cell.angle_gamma   90.00
#
_symmetry.space_group_name_H-M   'P 1'
#
loop_
_entity.id
_entity.type
_entity.pdbx_description
1 polymer ?
#
loop_
_entity_poly.entity_id
_entity_poly.type
_entity_poly.pdbx_seq_one_letter_code
_entity_poly.pdbx_strand_id
1 'polypeptide(L)'
;MSSSQFRMLSGFNHNLKHKGKTYHIQTEDGGRENPMIITHIFLGGVILSTIRTPYDDLLPHPDWEESLRARMKVQHLDEVRKLFSGTFDSQVEDAAEDD
;
A
#
# COMPACT_ATOMS: atom_id res chain seq x y z
N MET A 1 -4.34 -21.71 -27.28
CA MET A 1 -3.44 -21.61 -26.11
C MET A 1 -3.90 -20.42 -25.31
N SER A 2 -4.40 -20.68 -24.10
CA SER A 2 -5.06 -19.66 -23.28
C SER A 2 -4.07 -18.56 -22.93
N SER A 3 -4.43 -17.32 -23.28
CA SER A 3 -3.77 -16.09 -22.87
C SER A 3 -3.50 -16.17 -21.36
N SER A 4 -2.21 -16.17 -20.97
CA SER A 4 -1.83 -15.97 -19.58
C SER A 4 -2.23 -14.55 -19.23
N GLN A 5 -3.46 -14.42 -18.75
CA GLN A 5 -4.06 -13.15 -18.39
C GLN A 5 -3.24 -12.60 -17.23
N PHE A 6 -2.75 -11.37 -17.38
CA PHE A 6 -2.15 -10.54 -16.33
C PHE A 6 -3.00 -10.63 -15.06
N ARG A 7 -2.65 -11.56 -14.17
CA ARG A 7 -3.43 -11.84 -12.96
C ARG A 7 -2.76 -11.12 -11.81
N MET A 8 -3.01 -9.82 -11.72
CA MET A 8 -2.71 -9.06 -10.53
C MET A 8 -3.64 -9.52 -9.40
N LEU A 9 -3.11 -9.63 -8.19
CA LEU A 9 -3.94 -9.90 -7.02
C LEU A 9 -4.75 -8.67 -6.62
N SER A 10 -5.96 -8.90 -6.11
CA SER A 10 -6.78 -7.82 -5.54
C SER A 10 -6.04 -7.17 -4.37
N GLY A 11 -5.91 -5.85 -4.43
CA GLY A 11 -5.26 -5.03 -3.43
C GLY A 11 -6.06 -4.85 -2.13
N PHE A 12 -5.47 -4.09 -1.19
CA PHE A 12 -6.12 -3.66 0.05
C PHE A 12 -6.44 -2.18 -0.02
N ASN A 13 -7.66 -1.79 0.36
CA ASN A 13 -8.11 -0.41 0.33
C ASN A 13 -8.89 -0.07 1.59
N HIS A 14 -8.44 0.94 2.34
CA HIS A 14 -9.11 1.40 3.55
C HIS A 14 -9.14 2.92 3.67
N ASN A 15 -10.30 3.44 4.07
CA ASN A 15 -10.44 4.82 4.53
C ASN A 15 -10.42 4.82 6.06
N LEU A 16 -9.48 5.55 6.65
CA LEU A 16 -9.25 5.60 8.09
C LEU A 16 -9.33 7.03 8.59
N LYS A 17 -10.03 7.23 9.71
CA LYS A 17 -10.10 8.53 10.38
C LYS A 17 -9.03 8.62 11.46
N HIS A 18 -8.24 9.68 11.42
CA HIS A 18 -7.25 9.99 12.46
C HIS A 18 -7.15 11.51 12.62
N LYS A 19 -7.19 12.01 13.87
CA LYS A 19 -7.13 13.45 14.20
C LYS A 19 -8.04 14.35 13.35
N GLY A 20 -9.29 13.91 13.14
CA GLY A 20 -10.29 14.67 12.36
C GLY A 20 -10.09 14.66 10.84
N LYS A 21 -9.04 14.04 10.32
CA LYS A 21 -8.74 13.89 8.89
C LYS A 21 -9.05 12.46 8.42
N THR A 22 -9.40 12.31 7.14
CA THR A 22 -9.63 10.99 6.51
C THR A 22 -8.44 10.66 5.61
N TYR A 23 -7.77 9.56 5.92
CA TYR A 23 -6.65 9.03 5.16
C TYR A 23 -7.12 7.85 4.32
N HIS A 24 -6.60 7.73 3.11
CA HIS A 24 -6.83 6.59 2.25
C HIS A 24 -5.54 5.78 2.15
N ILE A 25 -5.58 4.49 2.48
CA ILE A 25 -4.45 3.59 2.35
C ILE A 25 -4.79 2.54 1.29
N GLN A 26 -3.98 2.48 0.24
CA GLN A 26 -4.14 1.59 -0.90
C GLN A 26 -2.88 0.75 -1.07
N THR A 27 -3.03 -0.57 -1.21
CA THR A 27 -1.93 -1.50 -1.49
C THR A 27 -2.23 -2.30 -2.74
N GLU A 28 -1.29 -2.33 -3.68
CA GLU A 28 -1.43 -2.94 -5.00
C GLU A 28 -0.29 -3.91 -5.31
N ASP A 29 -0.61 -4.87 -6.17
CA ASP A 29 0.34 -5.81 -6.78
C ASP A 29 0.73 -5.29 -8.16
N GLY A 30 2.03 -5.03 -8.40
CA GLY A 30 2.56 -4.61 -9.69
C GLY A 30 2.61 -5.71 -10.77
N GLY A 31 2.26 -6.94 -10.42
CA GLY A 31 2.24 -8.11 -11.30
C GLY A 31 3.62 -8.65 -11.64
N ARG A 32 3.66 -9.77 -12.37
CA ARG A 32 4.93 -10.48 -12.69
C ARG A 32 5.93 -9.69 -13.52
N GLU A 33 5.47 -8.72 -14.31
CA GLU A 33 6.37 -7.86 -15.10
C GLU A 33 7.02 -6.76 -14.26
N ASN A 34 6.42 -6.43 -13.11
CA ASN A 34 6.94 -5.48 -12.14
C ASN A 34 6.61 -5.98 -10.72
N PRO A 35 7.34 -7.00 -10.22
CA PRO A 35 7.00 -7.73 -9.00
C PRO A 35 7.26 -6.89 -7.74
N MET A 36 6.40 -5.89 -7.55
CA MET A 36 6.45 -4.89 -6.50
C MET A 36 5.12 -4.80 -5.79
N ILE A 37 5.13 -4.85 -4.46
CA ILE A 37 4.00 -4.44 -3.62
C ILE A 37 4.12 -2.94 -3.40
N ILE A 38 3.12 -2.19 -3.86
CA ILE A 38 3.11 -0.73 -3.73
C ILE A 38 2.02 -0.35 -2.74
N THR A 39 2.37 0.35 -1.66
CA THR A 39 1.38 0.96 -0.76
C THR A 39 1.48 2.47 -0.80
N HIS A 40 0.34 3.13 -0.97
CA HIS A 40 0.20 4.57 -0.87
C HIS A 40 -0.67 4.96 0.32
N ILE A 41 -0.29 6.05 1.00
CA ILE A 41 -1.15 6.76 1.94
C ILE A 41 -1.49 8.11 1.32
N PHE A 42 -2.78 8.42 1.23
CA PHE A 42 -3.27 9.69 0.74
C PHE A 42 -4.01 10.47 1.83
N LEU A 43 -3.96 11.79 1.71
CA LEU A 43 -4.82 12.73 2.42
C LEU A 43 -5.36 13.74 1.42
N GLY A 44 -6.69 13.82 1.26
CA GLY A 44 -7.31 14.78 0.33
C GLY A 44 -6.88 14.64 -1.14
N GLY A 45 -6.41 13.46 -1.55
CA GLY A 45 -5.89 13.21 -2.90
C GLY A 45 -4.37 13.43 -3.07
N VAL A 46 -3.69 13.95 -2.05
CA VAL A 46 -2.22 14.10 -2.04
C VAL A 46 -1.59 12.85 -1.43
N ILE A 47 -0.52 12.34 -2.06
CA ILE A 47 0.27 11.22 -1.53
C ILE A 47 1.16 11.72 -0.39
N LEU A 48 0.99 11.17 0.81
CA LEU A 48 1.85 11.42 1.96
C LEU A 48 3.01 10.42 2.06
N SER A 49 2.77 9.17 1.67
CA SER A 49 3.76 8.09 1.75
C SER A 49 3.61 7.13 0.58
N THR A 50 4.74 6.62 0.10
CA THR A 50 4.80 5.50 -0.84
C THR A 50 5.82 4.50 -0.33
N ILE A 51 5.39 3.25 -0.13
CA ILE A 51 6.26 2.12 0.19
C ILE A 51 6.24 1.14 -0.96
N ARG A 52 7.42 0.63 -1.31
CA ARG A 52 7.63 -0.34 -2.39
C ARG A 52 8.44 -1.50 -1.84
N THR A 53 7.90 -2.71 -1.93
CA THR A 53 8.59 -3.93 -1.50
C THR A 53 8.63 -4.92 -2.65
N PRO A 54 9.83 -5.34 -3.11
CA PRO A 54 9.94 -6.35 -4.16
C PRO A 54 9.44 -7.71 -3.65
N TYR A 55 8.99 -8.55 -4.58
CA TYR A 55 8.58 -9.91 -4.29
C TYR A 55 9.08 -10.94 -5.32
N ASP A 56 10.09 -10.58 -6.12
CA ASP A 56 10.74 -11.50 -7.08
C ASP A 56 11.13 -12.86 -6.46
N ASP A 57 11.46 -12.84 -5.16
CA ASP A 57 11.80 -14.02 -4.37
C ASP A 57 10.65 -15.03 -4.25
N LEU A 58 9.40 -14.58 -4.37
CA LEU A 58 8.22 -15.44 -4.26
C LEU A 58 7.93 -16.18 -5.57
N LEU A 59 8.20 -15.57 -6.73
CA LEU A 59 7.79 -16.07 -8.05
C LEU A 59 8.20 -17.52 -8.38
N PRO A 60 9.35 -18.05 -7.92
CA PRO A 60 9.74 -19.44 -8.16
C PRO A 60 8.89 -20.48 -7.40
N HIS A 61 8.13 -20.07 -6.38
CA HIS A 61 7.37 -21.00 -5.54
C HIS A 61 5.98 -21.28 -6.13
N PRO A 62 5.46 -22.53 -6.02
CA PRO A 62 4.15 -22.89 -6.57
C PRO A 62 3.01 -22.08 -5.94
N ASP A 63 3.10 -21.75 -4.64
CA ASP A 63 2.06 -21.04 -3.87
C ASP A 63 2.42 -19.56 -3.63
N TRP A 64 3.14 -18.96 -4.58
CA TRP A 64 3.61 -17.57 -4.48
C TRP A 64 2.47 -16.56 -4.31
N GLU A 65 1.29 -16.79 -4.91
CA GLU A 65 0.14 -15.89 -4.82
C GLU A 65 -0.37 -15.73 -3.37
N GLU A 66 -0.41 -16.83 -2.59
CA GLU A 66 -0.83 -16.79 -1.19
C GLU A 66 0.20 -16.05 -0.33
N SER A 67 1.48 -16.35 -0.56
CA SER A 67 2.60 -15.69 0.11
C SER A 67 2.63 -14.19 -0.20
N LEU A 68 2.35 -13.81 -1.45
CA LEU A 68 2.26 -12.42 -1.88
C LEU A 68 1.10 -11.72 -1.17
N ARG A 69 -0.11 -12.30 -1.17
CA ARG A 69 -1.26 -11.74 -0.47
C ARG A 69 -0.99 -11.51 1.02
N ALA A 70 -0.30 -12.46 1.67
CA ALA A 70 0.10 -12.32 3.07
C ALA A 70 1.09 -11.15 3.25
N ARG A 71 2.11 -11.04 2.40
CA ARG A 71 3.10 -9.94 2.43
C ARG A 71 2.45 -8.58 2.18
N MET A 72 1.53 -8.50 1.21
CA MET A 72 0.73 -7.30 0.93
C MET A 72 -0.08 -6.87 2.16
N LYS A 73 -0.71 -7.82 2.85
CA LYS A 73 -1.47 -7.54 4.08
C LYS A 73 -0.58 -7.01 5.20
N VAL A 74 0.61 -7.59 5.38
CA VAL A 74 1.57 -7.12 6.38
C VAL A 74 1.99 -5.69 6.10
N GLN A 75 2.45 -5.40 4.88
CA GLN A 75 2.85 -4.04 4.47
C GLN A 75 1.71 -3.04 4.65
N HIS A 76 0.49 -3.41 4.28
CA HIS A 76 -0.69 -2.56 4.47
C HIS A 76 -0.92 -2.23 5.94
N LEU A 77 -0.92 -3.24 6.82
CA LEU A 77 -1.14 -3.05 8.25
C LEU A 77 -0.02 -2.24 8.92
N ASP A 78 1.21 -2.33 8.43
CA ASP A 78 2.32 -1.52 8.91
C ASP A 78 2.13 -0.04 8.59
N GLU A 79 1.67 0.29 7.39
CA GLU A 79 1.31 1.67 7.02
C GLU A 79 0.12 2.20 7.85
N VAL A 80 -0.87 1.34 8.13
CA VAL A 80 -1.96 1.67 9.06
C VAL A 80 -1.43 2.00 10.46
N ARG A 81 -0.48 1.21 10.98
CA ARG A 81 0.13 1.46 12.30
C ARG A 81 0.91 2.76 12.33
N LYS A 82 1.69 3.05 11.28
CA LYS A 82 2.43 4.33 11.16
C LYS A 82 1.51 5.54 11.15
N LEU A 83 0.35 5.42 10.49
CA LEU A 83 -0.67 6.47 10.53
C LEU A 83 -1.11 6.73 11.97
N PHE A 84 -1.48 5.68 12.70
CA PHE A 84 -1.98 5.83 14.07
C PHE A 84 -0.90 6.16 15.11
N SER A 85 0.38 5.95 14.81
CA SER A 85 1.49 6.38 15.67
C SER A 85 1.84 7.86 15.49
N GLY A 86 1.14 8.59 14.62
CA GLY A 86 1.37 10.00 14.38
C GLY A 86 2.54 10.31 13.45
N THR A 87 3.00 9.32 12.67
CA THR A 87 4.18 9.47 11.78
C THR A 87 4.01 10.63 10.78
N PHE A 88 2.78 10.90 10.36
CA PHE A 88 2.46 11.93 9.36
C PHE A 88 1.95 13.23 9.96
N ASP A 89 1.91 13.36 11.29
CA ASP A 89 1.25 14.50 11.93
C ASP A 89 1.95 15.82 11.60
N SER A 90 3.28 15.87 11.64
CA SER A 90 4.05 17.08 11.31
C SER A 90 3.85 17.53 9.87
N GLN A 91 3.94 16.60 8.91
CA GLN A 91 3.70 16.89 7.48
C GLN A 91 2.29 17.45 7.21
N VAL A 92 1.34 17.08 8.06
CA VAL A 92 -0.08 17.41 7.93
C VAL A 92 -0.43 18.71 8.68
N GLU A 93 0.38 19.10 9.67
CA GLU A 93 0.34 20.38 10.39
C GLU A 93 1.00 21.48 9.55
N ASP A 94 2.20 21.23 9.00
CA ASP A 94 2.90 22.19 8.13
C ASP A 94 2.05 22.61 6.92
N ALA A 95 1.30 21.68 6.33
CA ALA A 95 0.44 21.95 5.19
C ALA A 95 -0.84 22.76 5.54
N ALA A 96 -1.13 22.98 6.82
CA ALA A 96 -2.30 23.73 7.28
C ALA A 96 -1.97 25.15 7.77
N GLU A 97 -0.68 25.49 7.93
CA GLU A 97 -0.23 26.82 8.39
C GLU A 97 0.07 27.80 7.23
N ASP A 98 0.05 27.32 5.98
CA ASP A 98 0.31 28.11 4.77
C ASP A 98 -0.96 28.71 4.10
N ASP A 99 -2.13 28.61 4.74
CA ASP A 99 -3.43 29.23 4.33
C ASP A 99 -3.85 30.35 5.31
#